data_AF-A0A336N603-F1
#
_entry.id   AF-A0A336N603-F1
#
_cell.length_a   1.000
_cell.length_b   1.000
_cell.length_c   1.000
_cell.angle_alpha   90.00
_cell.angle_beta   90.00
_cell.angle_gamma   90.00
#
_symmetry.space_group_name_H-M   'P 1'
#
loop_
_entity.id
_entity.type
_entity.pdbx_description
1 polymer ?
#
loop_
_entity_poly.entity_id
_entity_poly.type
_entity_poly.pdbx_seq_one_letter_code
_entity_poly.pdbx_strand_id
1 'polypeptide(L)'
;MEENRVAIQIDGLAQAETISSQGFKELFEGYGNFNNTRNSAEIETLKQVTIRKGADSLKSGSGALGGSVSFETKDARDYLTDKNYYASYKRGYNTADNQNLNTLTLAGRYKYFDAIAVLTSRKGHELENFGYKNYDERVQGKAREKADPYRRTLDSTLLKFAFQPTDNHRFSVMADLYKQTSKGHDFSYTLKPNTKYKTYDEIELRHTNDKVERKNFAFTYENFTTTPLWDTLKMTYSQQKITTRARTDDYCDGNDKCPTSQNKLGMKYNEDNKLVGNDNKLAKYTNTPAQTKTIKEQVPLDPSSTAKYRWQKAQWHVLEQNIRV
;
A
#
# COMPACT_ATOMS: atom_id res chain seq x y z
N MET A 1 12.67 1.30 -20.33
CA MET A 1 13.83 0.38 -20.16
C MET A 1 14.85 0.96 -19.14
N GLU A 2 14.40 1.73 -18.13
CA GLU A 2 15.28 2.61 -17.32
C GLU A 2 15.31 2.32 -15.79
N GLU A 3 14.39 1.52 -15.26
CA GLU A 3 14.07 1.52 -13.82
C GLU A 3 15.14 0.96 -12.88
N ASN A 4 15.87 -0.08 -13.30
CA ASN A 4 16.90 -0.75 -12.50
C ASN A 4 18.33 -0.45 -12.98
N ARG A 5 18.55 0.72 -13.61
CA ARG A 5 19.89 1.13 -14.09
C ARG A 5 20.68 1.99 -13.10
N VAL A 6 20.06 2.35 -11.97
CA VAL A 6 20.71 3.03 -10.86
C VAL A 6 20.58 2.18 -9.61
N ALA A 7 21.72 1.76 -9.07
CA ALA A 7 21.78 0.94 -7.86
C ALA A 7 21.36 1.77 -6.65
N ILE A 8 20.55 1.20 -5.77
CA ILE A 8 20.18 1.81 -4.49
C ILE A 8 20.58 0.84 -3.39
N GLN A 9 21.40 1.29 -2.46
CA GLN A 9 21.88 0.48 -1.35
C GLN A 9 21.81 1.21 -0.01
N ILE A 10 21.55 0.46 1.05
CA ILE A 10 21.56 0.96 2.44
C ILE A 10 22.54 0.09 3.22
N ASP A 11 23.57 0.69 3.80
CA ASP A 11 24.68 0.00 4.47
C ASP A 11 25.32 -1.09 3.59
N GLY A 12 25.40 -0.84 2.27
CA GLY A 12 25.92 -1.78 1.28
C GLY A 12 24.94 -2.87 0.81
N LEU A 13 23.71 -2.89 1.33
CA LEU A 13 22.68 -3.85 0.93
C LEU A 13 21.79 -3.28 -0.17
N ALA A 14 21.74 -3.98 -1.30
CA ALA A 14 20.84 -3.67 -2.39
C ALA A 14 19.37 -3.62 -1.92
N GLN A 15 18.65 -2.61 -2.38
CA GLN A 15 17.22 -2.46 -2.14
C GLN A 15 16.40 -3.18 -3.20
N ALA A 16 15.07 -3.26 -3.01
CA ALA A 16 14.22 -3.97 -3.96
C ALA A 16 14.32 -3.34 -5.35
N GLU A 17 14.41 -4.21 -6.35
CA GLU A 17 14.31 -3.85 -7.75
C GLU A 17 12.85 -3.71 -8.14
N THR A 18 12.61 -2.83 -9.11
CA THR A 18 11.32 -2.67 -9.76
C THR A 18 11.01 -3.93 -10.56
N ILE A 19 9.90 -4.62 -10.24
CA ILE A 19 9.51 -5.87 -10.90
C ILE A 19 8.79 -5.50 -12.19
N SER A 20 9.47 -5.65 -13.32
CA SER A 20 9.03 -5.09 -14.59
C SER A 20 9.25 -6.15 -15.69
N SER A 21 8.45 -7.22 -15.71
CA SER A 21 8.38 -8.06 -16.91
C SER A 21 7.46 -7.38 -17.93
N GLN A 22 7.75 -7.49 -19.24
CA GLN A 22 6.96 -6.80 -20.27
C GLN A 22 5.46 -7.13 -20.18
N GLY A 23 5.12 -8.42 -20.03
CA GLY A 23 3.72 -8.83 -19.86
C GLY A 23 3.11 -8.35 -18.54
N PHE A 24 3.88 -8.30 -17.44
CA PHE A 24 3.39 -7.79 -16.16
C PHE A 24 3.14 -6.28 -16.21
N LYS A 25 4.01 -5.54 -16.88
CA LYS A 25 3.86 -4.10 -17.12
C LYS A 25 2.61 -3.75 -17.89
N GLU A 26 2.38 -4.47 -18.99
CA GLU A 26 1.24 -4.22 -19.86
C GLU A 26 -0.09 -4.59 -19.19
N LEU A 27 -0.10 -5.65 -18.37
CA LEU A 27 -1.31 -6.14 -17.72
C LEU A 27 -1.63 -5.48 -16.38
N PHE A 28 -0.62 -5.02 -15.63
CA PHE A 28 -0.82 -4.53 -14.25
C PHE A 28 -0.36 -3.09 -14.03
N GLU A 29 0.77 -2.66 -14.59
CA GLU A 29 1.23 -1.27 -14.42
C GLU A 29 0.48 -0.29 -15.32
N GLY A 30 0.20 -0.65 -16.57
CA GLY A 30 -0.50 0.21 -17.53
C GLY A 30 -1.92 0.60 -17.10
N TYR A 31 -2.53 -0.22 -16.24
CA TYR A 31 -3.86 0.01 -15.66
C TYR A 31 -3.81 0.51 -14.21
N GLY A 32 -2.62 0.85 -13.70
CA GLY A 32 -2.42 1.31 -12.32
C GLY A 32 -2.74 0.25 -11.25
N ASN A 33 -2.88 -1.03 -11.61
CA ASN A 33 -3.23 -2.14 -10.71
C ASN A 33 -2.05 -2.58 -9.84
N PHE A 34 -0.85 -2.12 -10.17
CA PHE A 34 0.36 -2.42 -9.44
C PHE A 34 1.20 -1.17 -9.25
N ASN A 35 1.51 -0.87 -8.00
CA ASN A 35 2.44 0.17 -7.64
C ASN A 35 3.87 -0.40 -7.61
N ASN A 36 4.66 -0.09 -8.65
CA ASN A 36 6.03 -0.55 -8.77
C ASN A 36 7.07 0.39 -8.15
N THR A 37 6.65 1.23 -7.19
CA THR A 37 7.59 2.11 -6.50
C THR A 37 8.60 1.28 -5.71
N ARG A 38 9.88 1.54 -5.99
CA ARG A 38 10.99 0.99 -5.21
C ARG A 38 10.84 1.43 -3.77
N ASN A 39 11.25 0.57 -2.84
CA ASN A 39 11.21 0.93 -1.43
C ASN A 39 12.19 2.09 -1.18
N SER A 40 11.72 3.11 -0.45
CA SER A 40 12.53 4.27 -0.08
C SER A 40 13.30 4.01 1.23
N ALA A 41 14.21 4.91 1.57
CA ALA A 41 14.85 4.97 2.88
C ALA A 41 14.23 6.11 3.70
N GLU A 42 14.06 5.90 5.01
CA GLU A 42 13.65 6.99 5.90
C GLU A 42 14.86 7.89 6.18
N ILE A 43 14.81 9.13 5.72
CA ILE A 43 15.91 10.10 5.81
C ILE A 43 16.36 10.30 7.26
N GLU A 44 15.43 10.25 8.21
CA GLU A 44 15.75 10.47 9.62
C GLU A 44 16.58 9.32 10.24
N THR A 45 16.63 8.13 9.62
CA THR A 45 17.51 7.03 10.08
C THR A 45 18.90 7.06 9.42
N LEU A 46 19.11 7.96 8.46
CA LEU A 46 20.34 8.06 7.68
C LEU A 46 21.30 9.12 8.22
N LYS A 47 22.59 8.81 8.14
CA LYS A 47 23.71 9.72 8.41
C LYS A 47 24.16 10.40 7.14
N GLN A 48 24.35 9.63 6.07
CA GLN A 48 24.94 10.11 4.83
C GLN A 48 24.26 9.50 3.60
N VAL A 49 24.19 10.30 2.53
CA VAL A 49 23.79 9.88 1.19
C VAL A 49 24.94 10.18 0.23
N THR A 50 25.40 9.17 -0.50
CA THR A 50 26.41 9.32 -1.56
C THR A 50 25.75 9.03 -2.90
N ILE A 51 25.77 10.02 -3.80
CA ILE A 51 25.24 9.89 -5.17
C ILE A 51 26.41 9.91 -6.13
N ARG A 52 26.51 8.88 -6.97
CA ARG A 52 27.52 8.78 -8.03
C ARG A 52 26.84 8.72 -9.37
N LYS A 53 27.29 9.59 -10.28
CA LYS A 53 26.79 9.69 -11.64
C LYS A 53 27.71 8.90 -12.57
N GLY A 54 27.13 8.18 -13.52
CA GLY A 54 27.88 7.30 -14.42
C GLY A 54 28.13 5.92 -13.82
N ALA A 55 28.70 5.02 -14.62
CA ALA A 55 28.86 3.62 -14.22
C ALA A 55 29.71 3.49 -12.95
N ASP A 56 29.18 2.80 -11.93
CA ASP A 56 29.84 2.59 -10.63
C ASP A 56 29.77 1.12 -10.17
N SER A 57 29.63 0.20 -11.13
CA SER A 57 29.43 -1.23 -10.87
C SER A 57 30.56 -1.89 -10.06
N LEU A 58 31.77 -1.33 -10.11
CA LEU A 58 32.90 -1.82 -9.30
C LEU A 58 32.71 -1.61 -7.80
N LYS A 59 32.04 -0.52 -7.39
CA LYS A 59 31.88 -0.16 -5.96
C LYS A 59 30.47 -0.39 -5.43
N SER A 60 29.47 -0.33 -6.29
CA SER A 60 28.06 -0.49 -5.93
C SER A 60 27.42 -1.77 -6.46
N GLY A 61 28.17 -2.60 -7.19
CA GLY A 61 27.71 -3.89 -7.67
C GLY A 61 26.72 -3.81 -8.83
N SER A 62 25.89 -4.84 -8.97
CA SER A 62 24.90 -4.94 -10.05
C SER A 62 23.88 -3.80 -9.99
N GLY A 63 23.37 -3.40 -11.16
CA GLY A 63 22.39 -2.31 -11.28
C GLY A 63 22.98 -0.90 -11.29
N ALA A 64 24.30 -0.73 -11.17
CA ALA A 64 24.97 0.58 -11.16
C ALA A 64 25.46 1.07 -12.55
N LEU A 65 24.72 0.75 -13.62
CA LEU A 65 25.12 1.08 -15.00
C LEU A 65 25.03 2.59 -15.30
N GLY A 66 24.01 3.27 -14.77
CA GLY A 66 23.79 4.72 -14.90
C GLY A 66 24.24 5.52 -13.68
N GLY A 67 24.57 4.86 -12.58
CA GLY A 67 24.92 5.49 -11.31
C GLY A 67 24.59 4.64 -10.09
N SER A 68 24.90 5.18 -8.92
CA SER A 68 24.55 4.57 -7.63
C SER A 68 24.13 5.62 -6.59
N VAL A 69 23.20 5.21 -5.73
CA VAL A 69 22.81 5.94 -4.51
C VAL A 69 23.08 5.03 -3.32
N SER A 70 24.00 5.44 -2.47
CA SER A 70 24.41 4.70 -1.27
C SER A 70 24.02 5.47 -0.02
N PHE A 71 23.26 4.82 0.85
CA PHE A 71 22.83 5.35 2.13
C PHE A 71 23.61 4.68 3.27
N GLU A 72 24.01 5.47 4.25
CA GLU A 72 24.63 4.99 5.50
C GLU A 72 23.70 5.33 6.66
N THR A 73 23.35 4.35 7.48
CA THR A 73 22.47 4.55 8.65
C THR A 73 23.23 5.10 9.84
N LYS A 74 22.56 5.90 10.67
CA LYS A 74 23.11 6.50 11.89
C LYS A 74 23.70 5.45 12.83
N ASP A 75 24.80 5.78 13.50
CA ASP A 75 25.43 4.98 14.55
C ASP A 75 25.55 5.83 15.83
N ALA A 76 25.58 5.18 17.00
CA ALA A 76 25.70 5.89 18.26
C ALA A 76 27.00 6.70 18.34
N ARG A 77 28.09 6.20 17.72
CA ARG A 77 29.38 6.90 17.69
C ARG A 77 29.33 8.27 17.01
N ASP A 78 28.36 8.49 16.12
CA ASP A 78 28.18 9.76 15.41
C ASP A 78 27.64 10.87 16.34
N TYR A 79 27.03 10.50 17.47
CA TYR A 79 26.38 11.43 18.42
C TYR A 79 27.10 11.52 19.77
N LEU A 80 27.94 10.54 20.08
CA LEU A 80 28.55 10.36 21.41
C LEU A 80 30.04 10.75 21.39
N THR A 81 30.37 11.86 20.71
CA THR A 81 31.74 12.41 20.65
C THR A 81 32.15 13.03 21.98
N ASP A 82 31.33 13.95 22.49
CA ASP A 82 31.65 14.74 23.70
C ASP A 82 30.92 14.24 24.95
N LYS A 83 29.82 13.50 24.77
CA LYS A 83 28.93 13.04 25.84
C LYS A 83 28.56 11.58 25.66
N ASN A 84 28.32 10.90 26.78
CA ASN A 84 27.89 9.50 26.81
C ASN A 84 26.38 9.30 26.59
N TYR A 85 25.62 10.36 26.35
CA TYR A 85 24.21 10.30 26.03
C TYR A 85 23.83 11.39 25.03
N TYR A 86 22.83 11.09 24.21
CA TYR A 86 22.23 12.02 23.27
C TYR A 86 20.74 11.73 23.16
N ALA A 87 19.93 12.78 23.15
CA ALA A 87 18.49 12.68 22.91
C ALA A 87 18.05 13.86 22.04
N SER A 88 17.26 13.57 21.01
CA SER A 88 16.64 14.60 20.19
C SER A 88 15.25 14.19 19.76
N TYR A 89 14.33 15.13 19.81
CA TYR A 89 12.99 14.99 19.23
C TYR A 89 12.82 16.02 18.13
N LYS A 90 12.39 15.56 16.95
CA LYS A 90 12.15 16.40 15.77
C LYS A 90 10.69 16.23 15.37
N ARG A 91 10.02 17.37 15.16
CA ARG A 91 8.66 17.43 14.61
C ARG A 91 8.64 18.33 13.39
N GLY A 92 7.91 17.93 12.36
CA GLY A 92 7.75 18.71 11.13
C GLY A 92 6.35 18.59 10.58
N TYR A 93 5.90 19.61 9.87
CA TYR A 93 4.63 19.60 9.15
C TYR A 93 4.84 20.12 7.74
N ASN A 94 4.41 19.35 6.74
CA ASN A 94 4.44 19.74 5.34
C ASN A 94 3.02 20.01 4.86
N THR A 95 2.76 21.24 4.41
CA THR A 95 1.43 21.66 3.96
C THR A 95 1.08 21.12 2.59
N ALA A 96 2.07 20.76 1.76
CA ALA A 96 1.82 20.29 0.40
C ALA A 96 1.07 18.94 0.37
N ASP A 97 1.26 18.10 1.38
CA ASP A 97 0.64 16.77 1.52
C ASP A 97 0.04 16.57 2.92
N ASN A 98 -0.18 17.65 3.67
CA ASN A 98 -0.67 17.65 5.04
C ASN A 98 0.06 16.64 5.95
N GLN A 99 1.36 16.44 5.73
CA GLN A 99 2.14 15.40 6.40
C GLN A 99 2.75 15.88 7.71
N ASN A 100 2.45 15.17 8.80
CA ASN A 100 3.11 15.33 10.09
C ASN A 100 4.25 14.32 10.23
N LEU A 101 5.45 14.80 10.56
CA LEU A 101 6.66 14.04 10.86
C LEU A 101 6.95 14.11 12.35
N ASN A 102 7.21 12.97 12.97
CA ASN A 102 7.69 12.88 14.34
C ASN A 102 8.86 11.90 14.40
N THR A 103 9.99 12.34 14.94
CA THR A 103 11.19 11.51 15.10
C THR A 103 11.76 11.67 16.50
N LEU A 104 12.07 10.55 17.13
CA LEU A 104 12.80 10.48 18.39
C LEU A 104 14.12 9.74 18.14
N THR A 105 15.24 10.37 18.48
CA THR A 105 16.57 9.74 18.46
C THR A 105 17.12 9.71 19.87
N LEU A 106 17.53 8.54 20.32
CA LEU A 106 18.17 8.31 21.61
C LEU A 106 19.47 7.56 21.36
N ALA A 107 20.58 8.02 21.90
CA ALA A 107 21.84 7.29 21.91
C ALA A 107 22.47 7.33 23.30
N GLY A 108 23.18 6.27 23.65
CA GLY A 108 23.85 6.16 24.93
C GLY A 108 25.07 5.26 24.85
N ARG A 109 26.10 5.59 25.63
CA ARG A 109 27.30 4.80 25.83
C ARG A 109 27.49 4.53 27.32
N TYR A 110 27.76 3.28 27.65
CA TYR A 110 28.13 2.86 28.99
C TYR A 110 29.29 1.88 28.92
N LYS A 111 30.47 2.34 29.39
CA LYS A 111 31.73 1.59 29.28
C LYS A 111 31.98 1.19 27.82
N TYR A 112 32.09 -0.11 27.59
CA TYR A 112 32.36 -0.74 26.29
C TYR A 112 31.10 -0.92 25.43
N PHE A 113 29.93 -0.48 25.88
CA PHE A 113 28.68 -0.64 25.14
C PHE A 113 28.17 0.70 24.66
N ASP A 114 27.66 0.75 23.44
CA ASP A 114 26.89 1.88 22.94
C ASP A 114 25.65 1.41 22.16
N ALA A 115 24.63 2.25 22.16
CA ALA A 115 23.37 1.95 21.50
C ALA A 115 22.75 3.22 20.93
N ILE A 116 22.01 3.07 19.84
CA ILE A 116 21.17 4.13 19.26
C ILE A 116 19.82 3.55 18.85
N ALA A 117 18.77 4.33 19.11
CA ALA A 117 17.42 4.08 18.66
C ALA A 117 16.90 5.33 17.93
N VAL A 118 16.45 5.16 16.69
CA VAL A 118 15.78 6.20 15.89
C VAL A 118 14.39 5.71 15.54
N LEU A 119 13.37 6.36 16.06
CA LEU A 119 11.96 6.05 15.84
C LEU A 119 11.34 7.19 15.05
N THR A 120 10.81 6.92 13.87
CA THR A 120 10.20 7.92 12.99
C THR A 120 8.82 7.48 12.56
N SER A 121 7.86 8.41 12.62
CA SER A 121 6.51 8.23 12.06
C SER A 121 6.14 9.43 11.20
N ARG A 122 5.72 9.16 9.97
CA ARG A 122 5.14 10.13 9.04
C ARG A 122 3.71 9.75 8.75
N LYS A 123 2.80 10.71 8.84
CA LYS A 123 1.39 10.53 8.48
C LYS A 123 0.97 11.71 7.62
N GLY A 124 0.60 11.45 6.38
CA GLY A 124 0.21 12.47 5.41
C GLY A 124 -0.88 11.97 4.49
N HIS A 125 -1.24 12.86 3.57
CA HIS A 125 -2.29 12.66 2.59
C HIS A 125 -1.73 12.69 1.17
N GLU A 126 -2.61 12.73 0.18
CA GLU A 126 -2.26 13.07 -1.20
C GLU A 126 -1.54 14.42 -1.29
N LEU A 127 -0.71 14.56 -2.30
CA LEU A 127 -0.07 15.83 -2.62
C LEU A 127 -1.11 16.73 -3.29
N GLU A 128 -1.35 17.91 -2.70
CA GLU A 128 -2.29 18.89 -3.23
C GLU A 128 -1.70 19.55 -4.49
N ASN A 129 -2.41 19.43 -5.62
CA ASN A 129 -2.07 20.14 -6.84
C ASN A 129 -2.50 21.63 -6.78
N PHE A 130 -2.03 22.46 -7.72
CA PHE A 130 -2.20 23.92 -7.65
C PHE A 130 -3.65 24.39 -7.40
N GLY A 131 -4.63 23.79 -8.07
CA GLY A 131 -6.06 24.13 -7.91
C GLY A 131 -6.82 23.30 -6.88
N TYR A 132 -6.15 22.46 -6.07
CA TYR A 132 -6.77 21.45 -5.21
C TYR A 132 -7.94 21.94 -4.37
N LYS A 133 -7.84 23.17 -3.83
CA LYS A 133 -8.87 23.80 -3.00
C LYS A 133 -10.15 24.18 -3.76
N ASN A 134 -10.04 24.47 -5.05
CA ASN A 134 -11.13 24.97 -5.88
C ASN A 134 -11.75 23.87 -6.75
N TYR A 135 -11.08 22.73 -6.89
CA TYR A 135 -11.59 21.61 -7.67
C TYR A 135 -12.69 20.86 -6.91
N ASP A 136 -13.72 20.48 -7.67
CA ASP A 136 -14.84 19.69 -7.16
C ASP A 136 -14.37 18.27 -6.83
N GLU A 137 -14.62 17.85 -5.60
CA GLU A 137 -14.28 16.54 -5.08
C GLU A 137 -15.15 15.41 -5.65
N ARG A 138 -16.34 15.74 -6.17
CA ARG A 138 -17.34 14.80 -6.68
C ARG A 138 -17.10 14.39 -8.12
N VAL A 139 -16.24 15.10 -8.84
CA VAL A 139 -15.91 14.77 -10.22
C VAL A 139 -15.06 13.51 -10.25
N GLN A 140 -15.50 12.53 -11.04
CA GLN A 140 -14.84 11.24 -11.21
C GLN A 140 -14.48 11.01 -12.68
N GLY A 141 -13.55 10.08 -12.90
CA GLY A 141 -13.00 9.72 -14.20
C GLY A 141 -12.15 10.81 -14.83
N LYS A 142 -12.06 10.78 -16.16
CA LYS A 142 -11.12 11.59 -16.97
C LYS A 142 -11.22 13.10 -16.76
N ALA A 143 -12.39 13.62 -16.39
CA ALA A 143 -12.61 15.05 -16.19
C ALA A 143 -12.16 15.55 -14.79
N ARG A 144 -11.75 14.64 -13.90
CA ARG A 144 -11.30 14.98 -12.55
C ARG A 144 -9.96 15.71 -12.59
N GLU A 145 -9.93 16.90 -12.01
CA GLU A 145 -8.70 17.70 -11.86
C GLU A 145 -8.13 17.65 -10.43
N LYS A 146 -8.97 17.31 -9.43
CA LYS A 146 -8.52 17.18 -8.04
C LYS A 146 -7.70 15.90 -7.87
N ALA A 147 -6.61 15.98 -7.12
CA ALA A 147 -5.84 14.78 -6.81
C ALA A 147 -6.72 13.72 -6.11
N ASP A 148 -6.41 12.46 -6.38
CA ASP A 148 -7.11 11.34 -5.77
C ASP A 148 -6.80 11.28 -4.27
N PRO A 149 -7.81 11.06 -3.42
CA PRO A 149 -7.63 11.08 -1.98
C PRO A 149 -6.82 9.86 -1.54
N TYR A 150 -5.72 10.12 -0.85
CA TYR A 150 -4.82 9.10 -0.33
C TYR A 150 -4.45 9.40 1.12
N ARG A 151 -4.25 8.36 1.90
CA ARG A 151 -3.66 8.43 3.23
C ARG A 151 -2.40 7.57 3.24
N ARG A 152 -1.28 8.19 3.57
CA ARG A 152 0.03 7.56 3.61
C ARG A 152 0.56 7.57 5.04
N THR A 153 1.04 6.43 5.50
CA THR A 153 1.73 6.31 6.79
C THR A 153 3.03 5.56 6.61
N LEU A 154 4.10 6.09 7.18
CA LEU A 154 5.43 5.49 7.18
C LEU A 154 5.92 5.45 8.62
N ASP A 155 6.20 4.25 9.10
CA ASP A 155 6.85 4.03 10.39
C ASP A 155 8.22 3.39 10.14
N SER A 156 9.26 3.94 10.73
CA SER A 156 10.63 3.45 10.62
C SER A 156 11.31 3.43 11.98
N THR A 157 11.97 2.33 12.27
CA THR A 157 12.69 2.07 13.51
C THR A 157 14.08 1.54 13.17
N LEU A 158 15.10 2.30 13.54
CA LEU A 158 16.48 1.86 13.51
C LEU A 158 16.94 1.63 14.95
N LEU A 159 17.40 0.41 15.23
CA LEU A 159 18.08 0.05 16.47
C LEU A 159 19.47 -0.44 16.13
N LYS A 160 20.49 0.09 16.80
CA LYS A 160 21.84 -0.45 16.77
C LYS A 160 22.37 -0.58 18.18
N PHE A 161 23.05 -1.68 18.43
CA PHE A 161 23.77 -1.93 19.66
C PHE A 161 25.17 -2.39 19.32
N ALA A 162 26.17 -1.82 19.96
CA ALA A 162 27.56 -2.17 19.75
C ALA A 162 28.27 -2.45 21.08
N PHE A 163 29.24 -3.35 20.99
CA PHE A 163 30.15 -3.74 22.05
C PHE A 163 31.58 -3.60 21.54
N GLN A 164 32.37 -2.78 22.22
CA GLN A 164 33.73 -2.45 21.92
C GLN A 164 34.63 -2.78 23.12
N PRO A 165 35.03 -4.07 23.31
CA PRO A 165 35.81 -4.50 24.48
C PRO A 165 37.20 -3.86 24.56
N THR A 166 37.75 -3.43 23.42
CA THR A 166 39.05 -2.78 23.30
C THR A 166 38.94 -1.69 22.23
N ASP A 167 39.93 -0.82 22.13
CA ASP A 167 39.93 0.24 21.11
C ASP A 167 39.95 -0.31 19.66
N ASN A 168 40.43 -1.54 19.49
CA ASN A 168 40.63 -2.15 18.17
C ASN A 168 39.50 -3.06 17.71
N HIS A 169 38.61 -3.52 18.60
CA HIS A 169 37.58 -4.51 18.27
C HIS A 169 36.19 -3.96 18.55
N ARG A 170 35.31 -3.93 17.54
CA ARG A 170 33.92 -3.50 17.68
C ARG A 170 32.98 -4.51 17.05
N PHE A 171 32.00 -4.95 17.83
CA PHE A 171 30.93 -5.83 17.41
C PHE A 171 29.64 -5.02 17.43
N SER A 172 28.84 -5.07 16.38
CA SER A 172 27.55 -4.36 16.34
C SER A 172 26.46 -5.21 15.74
N VAL A 173 25.27 -5.13 16.35
CA VAL A 173 24.04 -5.68 15.80
C VAL A 173 23.11 -4.53 15.43
N MET A 174 22.39 -4.69 14.33
CA MET A 174 21.46 -3.70 13.80
C MET A 174 20.12 -4.36 13.50
N ALA A 175 19.04 -3.63 13.78
CA ALA A 175 17.71 -3.88 13.24
C ALA A 175 17.19 -2.59 12.56
N ASP A 176 16.97 -2.65 11.25
CA ASP A 176 16.27 -1.62 10.48
C ASP A 176 14.89 -2.15 10.06
N LEU A 177 13.85 -1.54 10.61
CA LEU A 177 12.46 -1.89 10.38
C LEU A 177 11.77 -0.70 9.70
N TYR A 178 11.16 -0.96 8.56
CA TYR A 178 10.47 0.04 7.76
C TYR A 178 9.12 -0.50 7.33
N LYS A 179 8.07 0.28 7.53
CA LYS A 179 6.72 -0.06 7.07
C LYS A 179 6.04 1.19 6.52
N GLN A 180 5.69 1.13 5.25
CA GLN A 180 4.87 2.13 4.59
C GLN A 180 3.55 1.51 4.17
N THR A 181 2.45 2.20 4.43
CA THR A 181 1.14 1.85 3.89
C THR A 181 0.52 3.05 3.19
N SER A 182 -0.13 2.78 2.05
CA SER A 182 -0.86 3.77 1.28
C SER A 182 -2.27 3.23 1.07
N LYS A 183 -3.28 4.02 1.44
CA LYS A 183 -4.68 3.69 1.18
C LYS A 183 -5.33 4.84 0.47
N GLY A 184 -6.03 4.60 -0.62
CA GLY A 184 -6.66 5.67 -1.37
C GLY A 184 -7.84 5.20 -2.19
N HIS A 185 -8.46 6.17 -2.86
CA HIS A 185 -9.52 5.94 -3.83
C HIS A 185 -9.08 6.56 -5.16
N ASP A 186 -9.07 5.77 -6.22
CA ASP A 186 -8.63 6.22 -7.55
C ASP A 186 -9.81 6.80 -8.32
N PHE A 187 -10.33 7.95 -7.89
CA PHE A 187 -11.45 8.61 -8.55
C PHE A 187 -11.13 9.14 -9.95
N SER A 188 -9.86 9.33 -10.29
CA SER A 188 -9.44 9.71 -11.64
C SER A 188 -9.51 8.55 -12.64
N TYR A 189 -9.46 7.30 -12.15
CA TYR A 189 -9.48 6.11 -12.97
C TYR A 189 -10.91 5.66 -13.28
N THR A 190 -11.18 5.25 -14.52
CA THR A 190 -12.49 4.70 -14.90
C THR A 190 -12.33 3.50 -15.83
N LEU A 191 -12.98 2.38 -15.49
CA LEU A 191 -13.00 1.15 -16.29
C LEU A 191 -14.11 1.15 -17.37
N LYS A 192 -14.90 2.22 -17.47
CA LYS A 192 -16.03 2.28 -18.42
C LYS A 192 -15.62 2.98 -19.72
N PRO A 193 -16.00 2.42 -20.89
CA PRO A 193 -15.80 3.08 -22.18
C PRO A 193 -16.75 4.28 -22.29
N ASN A 194 -16.31 5.43 -21.79
CA ASN A 194 -16.97 6.70 -22.03
C ASN A 194 -16.55 7.20 -23.42
N THR A 195 -17.49 7.22 -24.35
CA THR A 195 -17.29 7.72 -25.71
C THR A 195 -17.97 9.07 -25.87
N LYS A 196 -17.67 9.80 -26.95
CA LYS A 196 -18.37 11.05 -27.29
C LYS A 196 -19.90 10.88 -27.39
N TYR A 197 -20.38 9.66 -27.63
CA TYR A 197 -21.79 9.37 -27.90
C TYR A 197 -22.51 8.65 -26.74
N LYS A 198 -21.76 8.13 -25.74
CA LYS A 198 -22.35 7.39 -24.62
C LYS A 198 -21.46 7.48 -23.38
N THR A 199 -22.04 7.99 -22.30
CA THR A 199 -21.45 8.06 -20.97
C THR A 199 -22.20 7.14 -20.02
N TYR A 200 -21.47 6.41 -19.18
CA TYR A 200 -22.04 5.59 -18.12
C TYR A 200 -21.66 6.19 -16.78
N ASP A 201 -22.61 6.24 -15.85
CA ASP A 201 -22.34 6.65 -14.48
C ASP A 201 -21.42 5.65 -13.78
N GLU A 202 -20.50 6.17 -12.98
CA GLU A 202 -19.62 5.37 -12.16
C GLU A 202 -20.39 4.82 -10.96
N ILE A 203 -20.47 3.48 -10.93
CA ILE A 203 -21.16 2.73 -9.90
C ILE A 203 -20.12 2.21 -8.90
N GLU A 204 -19.10 1.50 -9.38
CA GLU A 204 -18.03 0.95 -8.56
C GLU A 204 -16.89 1.96 -8.44
N LEU A 205 -16.32 2.06 -7.24
CA LEU A 205 -15.15 2.86 -6.96
C LEU A 205 -13.96 1.94 -6.78
N ARG A 206 -12.79 2.44 -7.17
CA ARG A 206 -11.53 1.73 -7.07
C ARG A 206 -10.80 2.12 -5.80
N HIS A 207 -10.49 1.13 -4.97
CA HIS A 207 -9.82 1.30 -3.68
C HIS A 207 -8.45 0.66 -3.72
N THR A 208 -7.44 1.39 -3.24
CA THR A 208 -6.06 0.91 -3.16
C THR A 208 -5.64 0.71 -1.70
N ASN A 209 -4.88 -0.35 -1.42
CA ASN A 209 -4.38 -0.68 -0.10
C ASN A 209 -3.01 -1.35 -0.18
N ASP A 210 -2.03 -0.51 -0.46
CA ASP A 210 -0.65 -0.90 -0.69
C ASP A 210 0.14 -0.91 0.61
N LYS A 211 1.11 -1.83 0.67
CA LYS A 211 2.02 -1.97 1.80
C LYS A 211 3.41 -2.35 1.32
N VAL A 212 4.41 -1.64 1.83
CA VAL A 212 5.83 -1.97 1.69
C VAL A 212 6.42 -2.16 3.08
N GLU A 213 7.01 -3.32 3.34
CA GLU A 213 7.65 -3.65 4.61
C GLU A 213 9.09 -4.12 4.34
N ARG A 214 10.08 -3.47 4.95
CA ARG A 214 11.48 -3.91 4.95
C ARG A 214 11.90 -4.24 6.37
N LYS A 215 12.50 -5.41 6.54
CA LYS A 215 13.17 -5.81 7.79
C LYS A 215 14.58 -6.20 7.44
N ASN A 216 15.55 -5.57 8.09
CA ASN A 216 16.94 -5.90 7.95
C ASN A 216 17.56 -6.13 9.33
N PHE A 217 18.23 -7.26 9.49
CA PHE A 217 19.02 -7.57 10.67
C PHE A 217 20.46 -7.79 10.24
N ALA A 218 21.39 -7.06 10.84
CA ALA A 218 22.80 -7.16 10.51
C ALA A 218 23.66 -7.38 11.74
N PHE A 219 24.75 -8.12 11.55
CA PHE A 219 25.88 -8.21 12.46
C PHE A 219 27.13 -7.72 11.75
N THR A 220 27.87 -6.82 12.38
CA THR A 220 29.12 -6.29 11.86
C THR A 220 30.21 -6.45 12.91
N TYR A 221 31.37 -6.89 12.47
CA TYR A 221 32.61 -6.90 13.23
C TYR A 221 33.63 -5.98 12.53
N GLU A 222 34.18 -5.04 13.28
CA GLU A 222 35.21 -4.09 12.83
C GLU A 222 36.49 -4.32 13.67
N ASN A 223 37.62 -4.46 12.98
CA ASN A 223 38.95 -4.54 13.57
C ASN A 223 39.84 -3.42 13.02
N PHE A 224 40.40 -2.61 13.91
CA PHE A 224 41.24 -1.46 13.60
C PHE A 224 42.74 -1.72 13.80
N THR A 225 43.14 -2.97 14.04
CA THR A 225 44.55 -3.35 14.19
C THR A 225 45.24 -3.35 12.83
N THR A 226 46.24 -2.49 12.66
CA THR A 226 47.10 -2.47 11.48
C THR A 226 48.01 -3.69 11.47
N THR A 227 47.97 -4.44 10.37
CA THR A 227 48.83 -5.61 10.11
C THR A 227 49.47 -5.47 8.73
N PRO A 228 50.51 -6.25 8.39
CA PRO A 228 51.07 -6.23 7.03
C PRO A 228 50.08 -6.64 5.92
N LEU A 229 48.92 -7.24 6.28
CA LEU A 229 47.92 -7.70 5.33
C LEU A 229 46.71 -6.76 5.20
N TRP A 230 46.40 -5.96 6.23
CA TRP A 230 45.27 -5.05 6.24
C TRP A 230 45.46 -3.88 7.21
N ASP A 231 44.90 -2.73 6.85
CA ASP A 231 44.82 -1.55 7.75
C ASP A 231 43.58 -1.58 8.64
N THR A 232 42.45 -2.05 8.09
CA THR A 232 41.19 -2.25 8.80
C THR A 232 40.46 -3.44 8.20
N LEU A 233 39.84 -4.25 9.06
CA LEU A 233 39.01 -5.38 8.63
C LEU A 233 37.56 -5.14 9.07
N LYS A 234 36.63 -5.20 8.12
CA LYS A 234 35.19 -5.11 8.38
C LYS A 234 34.49 -6.31 7.78
N MET A 235 33.88 -7.12 8.64
CA MET A 235 33.04 -8.25 8.24
C MET A 235 31.60 -7.93 8.58
N THR A 236 30.69 -8.04 7.61
CA THR A 236 29.26 -7.80 7.84
C THR A 236 28.45 -8.98 7.31
N TYR A 237 27.56 -9.49 8.14
CA TYR A 237 26.52 -10.44 7.76
C TYR A 237 25.18 -9.74 7.91
N SER A 238 24.32 -9.81 6.89
CA SER A 238 23.01 -9.19 6.94
C SER A 238 21.94 -10.06 6.31
N GLN A 239 20.76 -10.06 6.93
CA GLN A 239 19.57 -10.72 6.41
C GLN A 239 18.47 -9.67 6.22
N GLN A 240 18.16 -9.37 4.95
CA GLN A 240 17.13 -8.43 4.57
C GLN A 240 15.94 -9.15 3.93
N LYS A 241 14.73 -8.85 4.40
CA LYS A 241 13.47 -9.24 3.77
C LYS A 241 12.65 -8.01 3.43
N ILE A 242 12.33 -7.85 2.15
CA ILE A 242 11.41 -6.81 1.66
C ILE A 242 10.15 -7.51 1.18
N THR A 243 8.99 -6.98 1.57
CA THR A 243 7.68 -7.47 1.16
C THR A 243 6.85 -6.31 0.66
N THR A 244 6.48 -6.37 -0.61
CA THR A 244 5.62 -5.43 -1.29
C THR A 244 4.28 -6.10 -1.57
N ARG A 245 3.19 -5.47 -1.17
CA ARG A 245 1.82 -5.90 -1.48
C ARG A 245 1.10 -4.72 -2.09
N ALA A 246 0.68 -4.87 -3.33
CA ALA A 246 -0.34 -4.01 -3.93
C ALA A 246 -1.68 -4.72 -3.81
N ARG A 247 -2.73 -3.98 -3.46
CA ARG A 247 -4.10 -4.51 -3.47
C ARG A 247 -5.02 -3.44 -4.00
N THR A 248 -5.74 -3.80 -5.06
CA THR A 248 -6.74 -2.98 -5.71
C THR A 248 -8.04 -3.75 -5.69
N ASP A 249 -9.08 -3.17 -5.12
CA ASP A 249 -10.42 -3.73 -5.12
C ASP A 249 -11.34 -2.73 -5.84
N ASP A 250 -12.22 -3.24 -6.70
CA ASP A 250 -13.26 -2.44 -7.35
C ASP A 250 -14.60 -2.85 -6.75
N TYR A 251 -15.25 -1.96 -6.00
CA TYR A 251 -16.57 -2.20 -5.45
C TYR A 251 -17.35 -0.91 -5.19
N CYS A 252 -18.67 -1.04 -5.08
CA CYS A 252 -19.55 0.08 -4.81
C CYS A 252 -19.67 0.33 -3.31
N ASP A 253 -19.42 1.57 -2.85
CA ASP A 253 -19.44 1.95 -1.42
C ASP A 253 -20.86 2.05 -0.80
N GLY A 254 -21.87 1.50 -1.46
CA GLY A 254 -23.25 1.42 -0.95
C GLY A 254 -24.11 2.68 -1.14
N ASN A 255 -23.71 3.60 -2.03
CA ASN A 255 -24.53 4.78 -2.39
C ASN A 255 -25.75 4.41 -3.28
N ASP A 256 -26.55 5.42 -3.61
CA ASP A 256 -27.73 5.35 -4.48
C ASP A 256 -27.41 4.90 -5.93
N LYS A 257 -26.14 4.97 -6.33
CA LYS A 257 -25.68 4.46 -7.62
C LYS A 257 -25.45 2.94 -7.61
N CYS A 258 -25.29 2.32 -6.43
CA CYS A 258 -25.08 0.87 -6.30
C CYS A 258 -26.35 0.06 -6.61
N PRO A 259 -26.34 -0.90 -7.55
CA PRO A 259 -27.51 -1.73 -7.89
C PRO A 259 -28.14 -2.47 -6.71
N THR A 260 -27.32 -2.82 -5.72
CA THR A 260 -27.73 -3.54 -4.50
C THR A 260 -28.21 -2.63 -3.37
N SER A 261 -27.83 -1.36 -3.37
CA SER A 261 -28.25 -0.35 -2.35
C SER A 261 -29.24 0.68 -2.89
N GLN A 262 -29.64 0.54 -4.16
CA GLN A 262 -30.65 1.38 -4.78
C GLN A 262 -31.98 1.27 -4.05
N ASN A 263 -32.51 2.43 -3.64
CA ASN A 263 -33.87 2.58 -3.20
C ASN A 263 -34.83 2.49 -4.40
N LYS A 264 -35.00 1.29 -4.97
CA LYS A 264 -35.86 1.06 -6.14
C LYS A 264 -37.32 1.45 -5.90
N LEU A 265 -37.74 1.45 -4.63
CA LEU A 265 -39.09 1.84 -4.20
C LEU A 265 -39.24 3.37 -4.01
N GLY A 266 -38.14 4.14 -4.05
CA GLY A 266 -38.13 5.59 -3.87
C GLY A 266 -38.64 6.05 -2.50
N MET A 267 -38.49 5.22 -1.48
CA MET A 267 -38.95 5.50 -0.11
C MET A 267 -38.11 6.61 0.53
N LYS A 268 -38.75 7.65 1.07
CA LYS A 268 -38.07 8.77 1.73
C LYS A 268 -38.86 9.24 2.96
N TYR A 269 -38.24 10.01 3.83
CA TYR A 269 -38.98 10.68 4.91
C TYR A 269 -39.50 12.03 4.42
N ASN A 270 -40.76 12.35 4.73
CA ASN A 270 -41.31 13.69 4.51
C ASN A 270 -40.87 14.65 5.64
N GLU A 271 -41.25 15.93 5.55
CA GLU A 271 -40.91 16.96 6.54
C GLU A 271 -41.43 16.64 7.97
N ASP A 272 -42.45 15.80 8.08
CA ASP A 272 -43.01 15.32 9.36
C ASP A 272 -42.33 14.05 9.91
N ASN A 273 -41.17 13.66 9.35
CA ASN A 273 -40.46 12.41 9.68
C ASN A 273 -41.28 11.13 9.47
N LYS A 274 -42.21 11.10 8.49
CA LYS A 274 -42.96 9.89 8.11
C LYS A 274 -42.40 9.27 6.84
N LEU A 275 -42.27 7.94 6.83
CA LEU A 275 -41.82 7.20 5.65
C LEU A 275 -42.91 7.26 4.56
N VAL A 276 -42.55 7.82 3.42
CA VAL A 276 -43.41 7.95 2.23
C VAL A 276 -42.76 7.29 1.02
N GLY A 277 -43.57 6.79 0.09
CA GLY A 277 -43.09 6.30 -1.21
C GLY A 277 -42.60 7.44 -2.12
N ASN A 278 -42.17 7.06 -3.33
CA ASN A 278 -41.74 8.04 -4.35
C ASN A 278 -42.84 9.07 -4.69
N ASP A 279 -44.11 8.68 -4.55
CA ASP A 279 -45.30 9.50 -4.78
C ASP A 279 -45.71 10.38 -3.59
N ASN A 280 -44.84 10.53 -2.57
CA ASN A 280 -45.11 11.21 -1.30
C ASN A 280 -46.30 10.66 -0.49
N LYS A 281 -46.84 9.48 -0.83
CA LYS A 281 -47.88 8.84 -0.02
C LYS A 281 -47.26 8.05 1.11
N LEU A 282 -47.93 8.05 2.26
CA LEU A 282 -47.53 7.30 3.45
C LEU A 282 -47.34 5.81 3.14
N ALA A 283 -46.20 5.26 3.57
CA ALA A 283 -45.93 3.84 3.49
C ALA A 283 -46.96 3.07 4.34
N LYS A 284 -47.82 2.30 3.68
CA LYS A 284 -48.84 1.47 4.35
C LYS A 284 -48.29 0.07 4.54
N TYR A 285 -48.04 -0.31 5.79
CA TYR A 285 -47.66 -1.68 6.14
C TYR A 285 -48.91 -2.54 6.28
N THR A 286 -49.13 -3.43 5.30
CA THR A 286 -50.14 -4.48 5.43
C THR A 286 -49.44 -5.78 5.83
N ASN A 287 -49.73 -6.27 7.03
CA ASN A 287 -49.32 -7.62 7.42
C ASN A 287 -50.22 -8.62 6.69
N THR A 288 -49.84 -8.98 5.47
CA THR A 288 -50.50 -10.05 4.72
C THR A 288 -50.01 -11.39 5.25
N PRO A 289 -50.89 -12.29 5.71
CA PRO A 289 -50.49 -13.65 6.04
C PRO A 289 -49.83 -14.29 4.82
N ALA A 290 -48.77 -15.07 5.04
CA ALA A 290 -48.05 -15.76 3.97
C ALA A 290 -49.05 -16.54 3.10
N GLN A 291 -49.23 -16.11 1.86
CA GLN A 291 -50.07 -16.84 0.90
C GLN A 291 -49.27 -18.01 0.36
N THR A 292 -49.41 -19.17 0.98
CA THR A 292 -48.91 -20.42 0.43
C THR A 292 -49.80 -20.81 -0.74
N LYS A 293 -49.42 -20.42 -1.97
CA LYS A 293 -50.10 -20.87 -3.19
C LYS A 293 -49.48 -22.20 -3.62
N THR A 294 -50.16 -23.31 -3.34
CA THR A 294 -49.76 -24.62 -3.86
C THR A 294 -50.03 -24.66 -5.36
N ILE A 295 -49.00 -24.44 -6.16
CA ILE A 295 -49.07 -24.60 -7.62
C ILE A 295 -48.84 -26.09 -7.91
N LYS A 296 -49.88 -26.78 -8.40
CA LYS A 296 -49.75 -28.14 -8.95
C LYS A 296 -49.57 -28.01 -10.45
N GLU A 297 -48.33 -28.11 -10.91
CA GLU A 297 -47.99 -28.11 -12.33
C GLU A 297 -47.56 -29.51 -12.75
N GLN A 298 -48.10 -30.01 -13.87
CA GLN A 298 -47.67 -31.30 -14.40
C GLN A 298 -46.27 -31.14 -14.99
N VAL A 299 -45.27 -31.69 -14.32
CA VAL A 299 -43.90 -31.66 -14.82
C VAL A 299 -43.78 -32.64 -15.99
N PRO A 300 -43.41 -32.19 -17.20
CA PRO A 300 -43.19 -33.09 -18.32
C PRO A 300 -42.05 -34.05 -17.99
N LEU A 301 -42.27 -35.31 -18.34
CA LEU A 301 -41.31 -36.39 -18.15
C LEU A 301 -40.38 -36.45 -19.35
N ASP A 302 -39.10 -36.71 -19.11
CA ASP A 302 -38.10 -36.80 -20.18
C ASP A 302 -38.44 -37.96 -21.14
N PRO A 303 -38.80 -37.67 -22.41
CA PRO A 303 -39.19 -38.69 -23.37
C PRO A 303 -37.99 -39.50 -23.89
N SER A 304 -36.75 -39.07 -23.64
CA SER A 304 -35.53 -39.77 -24.07
C SER A 304 -35.10 -40.90 -23.13
N SER A 305 -35.77 -41.06 -21.97
CA SER A 305 -35.46 -42.09 -20.99
C SER A 305 -36.00 -43.47 -21.42
N THR A 306 -35.12 -44.36 -21.87
CA THR A 306 -35.42 -45.73 -22.34
C THR A 306 -35.43 -46.80 -21.23
N ALA A 307 -35.50 -46.40 -19.95
CA ALA A 307 -35.43 -47.33 -18.82
C ALA A 307 -36.67 -48.26 -18.75
N LYS A 308 -36.44 -49.58 -18.67
CA LYS A 308 -37.47 -50.64 -18.55
C LYS A 308 -38.18 -50.71 -17.19
N TYR A 309 -37.84 -49.84 -16.25
CA TYR A 309 -38.50 -49.74 -14.94
C TYR A 309 -39.16 -48.37 -14.76
N ARG A 310 -40.31 -48.41 -14.08
CA ARG A 310 -41.36 -47.38 -14.06
C ARG A 310 -41.00 -46.17 -13.17
N TRP A 311 -39.93 -45.45 -13.47
CA TRP A 311 -39.66 -44.12 -12.92
C TRP A 311 -39.00 -43.24 -13.98
N GLN A 312 -39.74 -42.27 -14.50
CA GLN A 312 -39.22 -41.27 -15.43
C GLN A 312 -38.80 -40.01 -14.67
N LYS A 313 -37.70 -39.38 -15.10
CA LYS A 313 -37.15 -38.19 -14.45
C LYS A 313 -37.96 -36.95 -14.86
N ALA A 314 -38.41 -36.19 -13.87
CA ALA A 314 -39.15 -34.95 -14.07
C ALA A 314 -38.20 -33.78 -14.42
N GLN A 315 -38.56 -32.97 -15.43
CA GLN A 315 -37.77 -31.81 -15.86
C GLN A 315 -38.15 -30.54 -15.08
N TRP A 316 -37.49 -30.34 -13.93
CA TRP A 316 -37.78 -29.23 -13.01
C TRP A 316 -37.44 -27.83 -13.53
N HIS A 317 -36.58 -27.73 -14.54
CA HIS A 317 -36.04 -26.47 -15.08
C HIS A 317 -37.09 -25.63 -15.83
N VAL A 318 -38.25 -26.21 -16.16
CA VAL A 318 -39.32 -25.55 -16.92
C VAL A 318 -40.19 -24.65 -16.04
N LEU A 319 -40.15 -24.82 -14.71
CA LEU A 319 -41.04 -24.13 -13.76
C LEU A 319 -40.64 -22.66 -13.46
N GLU A 320 -39.41 -22.25 -13.75
CA GLU A 320 -38.90 -20.92 -13.34
C GLU A 320 -39.51 -19.73 -14.10
N GLN A 321 -40.24 -19.96 -15.21
CA GLN A 321 -40.70 -18.87 -16.08
C GLN A 321 -42.02 -18.20 -15.67
N ASN A 322 -42.80 -18.76 -14.75
CA ASN A 322 -44.18 -18.29 -14.47
C ASN A 322 -44.37 -17.55 -13.13
N ILE A 323 -43.32 -17.30 -12.35
CA ILE A 323 -43.42 -16.52 -11.12
C ILE A 323 -42.95 -15.08 -11.40
N ARG A 324 -43.85 -14.24 -11.91
CA ARG A 324 -43.70 -12.78 -11.80
C ARG A 324 -44.48 -12.33 -10.56
N VAL A 325 -43.76 -11.70 -9.63
CA VAL A 325 -44.31 -11.09 -8.40
C VAL A 325 -45.14 -9.87 -8.74
#